data_AF-A0A382AH02-F1
#
_entry.id   AF-A0A382AH02-F1
#
_cell.length_a   1.000
_cell.length_b   1.000
_cell.length_c   1.000
_cell.angle_alpha   90.00
_cell.angle_beta   90.00
_cell.angle_gamma   90.00
#
_symmetry.space_group_name_H-M   'P 1'
#
loop_
_entity.id
_entity.type
_entity.pdbx_description
1 polymer ?
#
loop_
_entity_poly.entity_id
_entity_poly.type
_entity_poly.pdbx_seq_one_letter_code
_entity_poly.pdbx_strand_id
1 'polypeptide(L)'
;AHETAHMWFGDLVTMNWFDDVWTKEVFANFMSAKIVNPSFPDVNHDLRFLSHYPGAYNVDRTAGANPIRQPLENLNMAGTLYGSIIYAKAPIVMKHLELLVGEDTFRVGMREYLSRYQFENATWPQLIDILNGLSEEDLKVWSKVWVEEPGRPIVRTKISLNEEKKIQTLTLEQSDPGNRGRHWNQWLSVLLSSSGSAETIEARLQEGAATVDGAAGKPVPDYILPNGKGVGYGLFKLDTSSKSYLLEHLHEIPDPMHRGIAWITLREEMLEGDVSADNLLTLGTKALDTETDELMIQRILGTMTGAFWRYIVPGKRGAWASELEGLFIDKMNTAESPSLKASFFNAYRSVALTEDGIEFIRSVWDQTHRIPGLKFSERDFIGMAQLLAVRRVPDATEILETQRSRIKNPDRLARFEFVMPALSQDRELRDTFFDGLATEENRAREPWVLESLRFLHHPLRAEESEGYILPALELLEEIQRTGDIFFPKRWLDATLAGHQTGSASEVVTRFLEQNPGYSPRLKAKILQSADGLIRASRILQSQ
;
A
#
# COMPACT_ATOMS: atom_id res chain seq x y z
N ALA A 1 13.00 -3.74 -20.47
CA ALA A 1 11.57 -4.04 -20.64
C ALA A 1 10.74 -2.76 -20.51
N HIS A 2 10.66 -2.11 -19.34
CA HIS A 2 9.95 -0.83 -19.15
C HIS A 2 10.41 0.27 -20.13
N GLU A 3 11.68 0.70 -20.06
CA GLU A 3 12.21 1.72 -20.99
C GLU A 3 12.13 1.31 -22.47
N THR A 4 12.21 0.00 -22.75
CA THR A 4 12.03 -0.53 -24.11
C THR A 4 10.60 -0.34 -24.61
N ALA A 5 9.61 -0.49 -23.73
CA ALA A 5 8.21 -0.27 -24.09
C ALA A 5 7.91 1.22 -24.37
N HIS A 6 8.66 2.15 -23.76
CA HIS A 6 8.52 3.58 -24.06
C HIS A 6 8.81 3.95 -25.52
N MET A 7 9.63 3.16 -26.21
CA MET A 7 9.87 3.36 -27.65
C MET A 7 8.57 3.33 -28.48
N TRP A 8 7.54 2.61 -28.04
CA TRP A 8 6.20 2.63 -28.64
C TRP A 8 5.23 3.53 -27.88
N PHE A 9 5.23 3.45 -26.55
CA PHE A 9 4.28 4.14 -25.68
C PHE A 9 4.97 5.29 -24.92
N GLY A 10 4.99 6.45 -25.54
CA GLY A 10 5.74 7.63 -25.08
C GLY A 10 6.46 8.29 -26.23
N ASP A 11 7.24 7.52 -27.00
CA ASP A 11 8.09 8.05 -28.07
C ASP A 11 7.40 8.00 -29.44
N LEU A 12 6.95 6.82 -29.90
CA LEU A 12 6.25 6.67 -31.18
C LEU A 12 4.86 7.31 -31.15
N VAL A 13 4.12 7.10 -30.07
CA VAL A 13 2.84 7.76 -29.81
C VAL A 13 2.92 8.42 -28.44
N THR A 14 2.77 9.73 -28.41
CA THR A 14 2.86 10.53 -27.18
C THR A 14 1.46 10.97 -26.74
N MET A 15 1.21 11.10 -25.44
CA MET A 15 -0.03 11.69 -24.94
C MET A 15 -0.22 13.11 -25.54
N ASN A 16 -1.46 13.51 -25.79
CA ASN A 16 -1.77 14.85 -26.28
C ASN A 16 -1.50 15.95 -25.24
N TRP A 17 -1.77 15.64 -23.97
CA TRP A 17 -1.49 16.53 -22.85
C TRP A 17 -1.25 15.72 -21.57
N PHE A 18 -0.71 16.38 -20.55
CA PHE A 18 -0.30 15.71 -19.31
C PHE A 18 -1.46 15.22 -18.44
N ASP A 19 -2.71 15.57 -18.76
CA ASP A 19 -3.88 14.91 -18.18
C ASP A 19 -3.88 13.39 -18.45
N ASP A 20 -3.26 12.97 -19.56
CA ASP A 20 -3.05 11.58 -19.97
C ASP A 20 -1.64 11.05 -19.67
N VAL A 21 -0.85 11.71 -18.80
CA VAL A 21 0.53 11.27 -18.46
C VAL A 21 0.61 9.84 -17.95
N TRP A 22 -0.45 9.37 -17.30
CA TRP A 22 -0.56 8.01 -16.82
C TRP A 22 -0.46 6.98 -17.95
N THR A 23 -0.93 7.28 -19.16
CA THR A 23 -0.95 6.34 -20.29
C THR A 23 0.47 5.90 -20.67
N LYS A 24 1.42 6.85 -20.75
CA LYS A 24 2.84 6.57 -20.97
C LYS A 24 3.39 5.56 -19.96
N GLU A 25 3.25 5.86 -18.67
CA GLU A 25 3.81 5.04 -17.58
C GLU A 25 3.14 3.66 -17.49
N VAL A 26 1.83 3.61 -17.76
CA VAL A 26 1.02 2.42 -17.54
C VAL A 26 1.14 1.44 -18.69
N PHE A 27 1.21 1.91 -19.94
CA PHE A 27 1.54 1.05 -21.06
C PHE A 27 2.95 0.48 -20.92
N ALA A 28 3.92 1.29 -20.51
CA ALA A 28 5.28 0.80 -20.32
C ALA A 28 5.36 -0.29 -19.24
N ASN A 29 4.68 -0.12 -18.11
CA ASN A 29 4.58 -1.14 -17.07
C ASN A 29 3.84 -2.40 -17.53
N PHE A 30 2.69 -2.24 -18.20
CA PHE A 30 1.88 -3.34 -18.71
C PHE A 30 2.63 -4.18 -19.74
N MET A 31 3.25 -3.53 -20.73
CA MET A 31 4.05 -4.21 -21.74
C MET A 31 5.33 -4.80 -21.15
N SER A 32 5.97 -4.12 -20.19
CA SER A 32 7.11 -4.68 -19.47
C SER A 32 6.77 -5.99 -18.78
N ALA A 33 5.61 -6.09 -18.13
CA ALA A 33 5.15 -7.33 -17.50
C ALA A 33 4.96 -8.45 -18.54
N LYS A 34 4.37 -8.14 -19.70
CA LYS A 34 4.22 -9.09 -20.82
C LYS A 34 5.53 -9.46 -21.51
N ILE A 35 6.55 -8.60 -21.50
CA ILE A 35 7.87 -8.92 -22.07
C ILE A 35 8.66 -9.83 -21.14
N VAL A 36 8.58 -9.57 -19.82
CA VAL A 36 9.32 -10.33 -18.80
C VAL A 36 8.74 -11.74 -18.62
N ASN A 37 7.46 -11.94 -18.90
CA ASN A 37 6.81 -13.25 -18.93
C ASN A 37 6.67 -13.73 -20.39
N PRO A 38 7.41 -14.76 -20.88
CA PRO A 38 7.90 -15.92 -20.11
C PRO A 38 9.41 -15.95 -19.83
N SER A 39 10.15 -14.85 -20.02
CA SER A 39 11.62 -14.83 -19.85
C SER A 39 12.12 -15.15 -18.44
N PHE A 40 11.28 -14.98 -17.41
CA PHE A 40 11.60 -15.31 -16.01
C PHE A 40 10.51 -16.21 -15.40
N PRO A 41 10.48 -17.50 -15.75
CA PRO A 41 9.38 -18.40 -15.39
C PRO A 41 9.35 -18.76 -13.89
N ASP A 42 10.49 -18.66 -13.19
CA ASP A 42 10.59 -18.96 -11.75
C ASP A 42 10.00 -17.84 -10.86
N VAL A 43 9.69 -16.67 -11.44
CA VAL A 43 9.05 -15.56 -10.73
C VAL A 43 7.54 -15.74 -10.82
N ASN A 44 6.86 -15.78 -9.66
CA ASN A 44 5.41 -15.74 -9.61
C ASN A 44 4.88 -14.32 -9.90
N HIS A 45 4.76 -13.99 -11.19
CA HIS A 45 4.37 -12.65 -11.66
C HIS A 45 2.95 -12.26 -11.22
N ASP A 46 2.01 -13.21 -11.18
CA ASP A 46 0.64 -12.94 -10.74
C ASP A 46 0.58 -12.61 -9.24
N LEU A 47 1.29 -13.37 -8.40
CA LEU A 47 1.40 -13.07 -6.98
C LEU A 47 2.08 -11.72 -6.73
N ARG A 48 3.15 -11.42 -7.50
CA ARG A 48 3.82 -10.12 -7.45
C ARG A 48 2.89 -8.98 -7.86
N PHE A 49 2.00 -9.21 -8.83
CA PHE A 49 1.02 -8.23 -9.29
C PHE A 49 0.06 -7.80 -8.18
N LEU A 50 -0.19 -8.65 -7.16
CA LEU A 50 -1.01 -8.27 -6.00
C LEU A 50 -0.45 -7.07 -5.20
N SER A 51 0.82 -6.71 -5.38
CA SER A 51 1.42 -5.52 -4.73
C SER A 51 0.78 -4.19 -5.17
N HIS A 52 0.12 -4.15 -6.33
CA HIS A 52 -0.55 -2.95 -6.83
C HIS A 52 -1.81 -2.59 -6.02
N TYR A 53 -2.54 -3.58 -5.48
CA TYR A 53 -3.83 -3.33 -4.83
C TYR A 53 -3.71 -2.49 -3.55
N PRO A 54 -2.84 -2.81 -2.57
CA PRO A 54 -2.69 -1.95 -1.39
C PRO A 54 -2.25 -0.53 -1.74
N GLY A 55 -1.37 -0.38 -2.74
CA GLY A 55 -0.94 0.93 -3.24
C GLY A 55 -2.11 1.75 -3.78
N ALA A 56 -2.96 1.15 -4.61
CA ALA A 56 -4.14 1.80 -5.15
C ALA A 56 -5.16 2.14 -4.05
N TYR A 57 -5.43 1.19 -3.15
CA TYR A 57 -6.37 1.35 -2.05
C TYR A 57 -5.97 2.44 -1.06
N ASN A 58 -4.66 2.68 -0.86
CA ASN A 58 -4.17 3.78 -0.02
C ASN A 58 -4.61 5.18 -0.49
N VAL A 59 -5.08 5.32 -1.73
CA VAL A 59 -5.66 6.57 -2.24
C VAL A 59 -7.16 6.42 -2.44
N ASP A 60 -7.60 5.37 -3.13
CA ASP A 60 -9.00 5.21 -3.56
C ASP A 60 -9.99 4.97 -2.42
N ARG A 61 -9.54 4.54 -1.23
CA ARG A 61 -10.40 4.42 -0.05
C ARG A 61 -10.60 5.73 0.73
N THR A 62 -9.86 6.78 0.37
CA THR A 62 -9.76 8.00 1.16
C THR A 62 -10.76 9.06 0.68
N ALA A 63 -11.09 10.02 1.55
CA ALA A 63 -11.89 11.19 1.16
C ALA A 63 -11.17 12.11 0.17
N GLY A 64 -9.85 11.94 0.01
CA GLY A 64 -9.02 12.63 -0.96
C GLY A 64 -8.74 11.83 -2.24
N ALA A 65 -9.52 10.79 -2.54
CA ALA A 65 -9.32 9.97 -3.74
C ALA A 65 -9.34 10.82 -5.02
N ASN A 66 -8.49 10.48 -5.99
CA ASN A 66 -8.40 11.14 -7.28
C ASN A 66 -8.52 10.14 -8.44
N PRO A 67 -9.09 10.54 -9.59
CA PRO A 67 -9.17 9.67 -10.76
C PRO A 67 -7.79 9.38 -11.36
N ILE A 68 -7.73 8.42 -12.28
CA ILE A 68 -6.51 8.13 -13.05
C ILE A 68 -6.21 9.30 -13.98
N ARG A 69 -7.16 9.62 -14.86
CA ARG A 69 -7.08 10.79 -15.73
C ARG A 69 -7.57 12.01 -14.97
N GLN A 70 -6.74 13.04 -14.87
CA GLN A 70 -7.02 14.24 -14.10
C GLN A 70 -6.78 15.45 -14.99
N PRO A 71 -7.70 16.44 -15.04
CA PRO A 71 -7.46 17.65 -15.81
C PRO A 71 -6.21 18.35 -15.29
N LEU A 72 -5.41 18.92 -16.19
CA LEU A 72 -4.22 19.67 -15.84
C LEU A 72 -4.23 21.02 -16.57
N GLU A 73 -4.42 22.09 -15.80
CA GLU A 73 -4.47 23.45 -16.36
C GLU A 73 -3.09 23.96 -16.77
N ASN A 74 -2.04 23.57 -16.04
CA ASN A 74 -0.69 24.05 -16.25
C ASN A 74 0.36 22.96 -15.93
N LEU A 75 1.41 22.89 -16.75
CA LEU A 75 2.51 21.93 -16.63
C LEU A 75 3.28 22.07 -15.32
N ASN A 76 3.31 23.24 -14.69
CA ASN A 76 3.90 23.40 -13.36
C ASN A 76 3.21 22.53 -12.30
N MET A 77 1.97 22.09 -12.54
CA MET A 77 1.23 21.19 -11.66
C MET A 77 1.35 19.72 -12.07
N ALA A 78 2.06 19.38 -13.14
CA ALA A 78 2.13 18.01 -13.66
C ALA A 78 2.61 17.01 -12.59
N GLY A 79 3.52 17.46 -11.72
CA GLY A 79 3.98 16.70 -10.57
C GLY A 79 2.88 16.16 -9.66
N THR A 80 1.79 16.91 -9.50
CA THR A 80 0.68 16.54 -8.61
C THR A 80 -0.14 15.34 -9.10
N LEU A 81 -0.02 15.01 -10.39
CA LEU A 81 -0.70 13.86 -11.01
C LEU A 81 -0.04 12.54 -10.64
N TYR A 82 1.27 12.55 -10.40
CA TYR A 82 2.03 11.36 -10.04
C TYR A 82 1.63 10.85 -8.64
N GLY A 83 1.61 9.53 -8.50
CA GLY A 83 1.25 8.87 -7.24
C GLY A 83 0.73 7.46 -7.43
N SER A 84 0.23 6.87 -6.34
CA SER A 84 -0.17 5.46 -6.31
C SER A 84 -1.30 5.11 -7.28
N ILE A 85 -2.15 6.06 -7.69
CA ILE A 85 -3.18 5.77 -8.69
C ILE A 85 -2.55 5.46 -10.06
N ILE A 86 -1.57 6.25 -10.52
CA ILE A 86 -0.86 5.98 -11.78
C ILE A 86 -0.04 4.69 -11.69
N TYR A 87 0.72 4.51 -10.62
CA TYR A 87 1.66 3.38 -10.51
C TYR A 87 1.02 2.08 -10.01
N ALA A 88 -0.19 2.13 -9.47
CA ALA A 88 -0.83 0.98 -8.83
C ALA A 88 -2.26 0.70 -9.33
N LYS A 89 -3.16 1.69 -9.38
CA LYS A 89 -4.52 1.46 -9.91
C LYS A 89 -4.51 1.24 -11.41
N ALA A 90 -3.78 2.06 -12.16
CA ALA A 90 -3.85 2.01 -13.61
C ALA A 90 -3.31 0.70 -14.23
N PRO A 91 -2.27 0.03 -13.70
CA PRO A 91 -1.93 -1.34 -14.11
C PRO A 91 -3.07 -2.35 -13.90
N ILE A 92 -3.84 -2.24 -12.81
CA ILE A 92 -5.02 -3.07 -12.55
C ILE A 92 -6.10 -2.79 -13.60
N VAL A 93 -6.35 -1.51 -13.90
CA VAL A 93 -7.32 -1.08 -14.92
C VAL A 93 -6.93 -1.59 -16.31
N MET A 94 -5.64 -1.62 -16.67
CA MET A 94 -5.20 -2.20 -17.94
C MET A 94 -5.41 -3.71 -17.99
N LYS A 95 -5.11 -4.44 -16.90
CA LYS A 95 -5.40 -5.88 -16.82
C LYS A 95 -6.90 -6.15 -16.95
N HIS A 96 -7.73 -5.31 -16.33
CA HIS A 96 -9.20 -5.36 -16.48
C HIS A 96 -9.66 -5.09 -17.89
N LEU A 97 -9.13 -4.05 -18.53
CA LEU A 97 -9.50 -3.70 -19.90
C LEU A 97 -9.21 -4.87 -20.84
N GLU A 98 -8.01 -5.45 -20.76
CA GLU A 98 -7.64 -6.61 -21.58
C GLU A 98 -8.54 -7.83 -21.31
N LEU A 99 -8.86 -8.11 -20.04
CA LEU A 99 -9.77 -9.21 -19.70
C LEU A 99 -11.21 -8.97 -20.18
N LEU A 100 -11.65 -7.71 -20.19
CA LEU A 100 -12.98 -7.33 -20.62
C LEU A 100 -13.13 -7.44 -22.14
N VAL A 101 -12.13 -7.01 -22.92
CA VAL A 101 -12.19 -7.07 -24.39
C VAL A 101 -11.66 -8.38 -24.99
N GLY A 102 -10.85 -9.12 -24.23
CA GLY A 102 -10.10 -10.28 -24.69
C GLY A 102 -8.71 -9.92 -25.26
N GLU A 103 -7.72 -10.77 -24.98
CA GLU A 103 -6.31 -10.51 -25.35
C GLU A 103 -6.11 -10.29 -26.86
N ASP A 104 -6.78 -11.08 -27.70
CA ASP A 104 -6.65 -10.96 -29.16
C ASP A 104 -7.23 -9.65 -29.68
N THR A 105 -8.44 -9.30 -29.22
CA THR A 105 -9.11 -8.03 -29.52
C THR A 105 -8.27 -6.85 -29.05
N PHE A 106 -7.75 -6.91 -27.82
CA PHE A 106 -6.86 -5.89 -27.27
C PHE A 106 -5.64 -5.71 -28.15
N ARG A 107 -4.98 -6.80 -28.57
CA ARG A 107 -3.80 -6.76 -29.45
C ARG A 107 -4.11 -6.14 -30.81
N VAL A 108 -5.26 -6.44 -31.41
CA VAL A 108 -5.71 -5.81 -32.66
C VAL A 108 -5.89 -4.30 -32.47
N GLY A 109 -6.61 -3.90 -31.41
CA GLY A 109 -6.83 -2.48 -31.10
C GLY A 109 -5.53 -1.72 -30.83
N MET A 110 -4.58 -2.31 -30.12
CA MET A 110 -3.26 -1.67 -29.90
C MET A 110 -2.45 -1.50 -31.19
N ARG A 111 -2.53 -2.46 -32.13
CA ARG A 111 -1.89 -2.33 -33.45
C ARG A 111 -2.52 -1.21 -34.26
N GLU A 112 -3.84 -1.12 -34.24
CA GLU A 112 -4.58 -0.04 -34.91
C GLU A 112 -4.22 1.32 -34.30
N TYR A 113 -4.21 1.43 -32.97
CA TYR A 113 -3.80 2.63 -32.24
C TYR A 113 -2.39 3.09 -32.63
N LEU A 114 -1.40 2.20 -32.54
CA LEU A 114 -0.01 2.54 -32.88
C LEU A 114 0.14 2.91 -34.35
N SER A 115 -0.54 2.20 -35.27
CA SER A 115 -0.47 2.50 -36.69
C SER A 115 -1.15 3.83 -37.05
N ARG A 116 -2.24 4.18 -36.37
CA ARG A 116 -3.04 5.39 -36.62
C ARG A 116 -2.34 6.64 -36.11
N TYR A 117 -1.71 6.56 -34.94
CA TYR A 117 -1.13 7.73 -34.24
C TYR A 117 0.41 7.74 -34.24
N GLN A 118 1.06 6.91 -35.05
CA GLN A 118 2.52 6.93 -35.15
C GLN A 118 3.04 8.33 -35.50
N PHE A 119 4.04 8.79 -34.73
CA PHE A 119 4.64 10.13 -34.82
C PHE A 119 3.66 11.27 -34.54
N GLU A 120 2.52 10.99 -33.90
CA GLU A 120 1.51 11.96 -33.51
C GLU A 120 1.18 11.84 -32.02
N ASN A 121 0.24 12.70 -31.60
CA ASN A 121 -0.34 12.66 -30.27
C ASN A 121 -1.66 11.90 -30.26
N ALA A 122 -1.93 11.20 -29.16
CA ALA A 122 -3.20 10.54 -28.94
C ALA A 122 -3.72 10.76 -27.50
N THR A 123 -5.02 10.58 -27.34
CA THR A 123 -5.74 10.70 -26.08
C THR A 123 -6.28 9.34 -25.64
N TRP A 124 -6.55 9.19 -24.35
CA TRP A 124 -7.20 7.98 -23.85
C TRP A 124 -8.56 7.69 -24.52
N PRO A 125 -9.49 8.67 -24.69
CA PRO A 125 -10.75 8.44 -25.39
C PRO A 125 -10.59 7.91 -26.82
N GLN A 126 -9.56 8.35 -27.54
CA GLN A 126 -9.27 7.85 -28.89
C GLN A 126 -8.87 6.38 -28.93
N LEU A 127 -8.16 5.88 -27.90
CA LEU A 127 -7.90 4.45 -27.75
C LEU A 127 -9.19 3.69 -27.39
N ILE A 128 -9.98 4.24 -26.46
CA ILE A 128 -11.27 3.65 -26.07
C ILE A 128 -12.21 3.55 -27.27
N ASP A 129 -12.26 4.56 -28.14
CA ASP A 129 -13.05 4.52 -29.38
C ASP A 129 -12.64 3.36 -30.30
N ILE A 130 -11.33 3.11 -30.45
CA ILE A 130 -10.81 1.96 -31.22
C ILE A 130 -11.27 0.64 -30.61
N LEU A 131 -11.03 0.45 -29.31
CA LEU A 131 -11.37 -0.80 -28.63
C LEU A 131 -12.88 -1.03 -28.57
N ASN A 132 -13.68 0.03 -28.43
CA ASN A 132 -15.14 -0.04 -28.41
C ASN A 132 -15.70 -0.45 -29.77
N GLY A 133 -15.03 -0.12 -30.87
CA GLY A 133 -15.40 -0.60 -32.21
C GLY A 133 -15.12 -2.10 -32.42
N LEU A 134 -14.31 -2.71 -31.55
CA LEU A 134 -13.87 -4.10 -31.63
C LEU A 134 -14.47 -4.99 -30.53
N SER A 135 -15.24 -4.42 -29.60
CA SER A 135 -15.79 -5.10 -28.42
C SER A 135 -17.31 -5.01 -28.38
N GLU A 136 -17.95 -6.00 -27.77
CA GLU A 136 -19.40 -5.98 -27.47
C GLU A 136 -19.71 -5.13 -26.22
N GLU A 137 -18.69 -4.68 -25.50
CA GLU A 137 -18.78 -3.91 -24.27
C GLU A 137 -18.92 -2.41 -24.53
N ASP A 138 -19.68 -1.71 -23.69
CA ASP A 138 -19.67 -0.24 -23.66
C ASP A 138 -18.43 0.25 -22.89
N LEU A 139 -17.30 0.30 -23.60
CA LEU A 139 -16.02 0.72 -23.03
C LEU A 139 -15.98 2.21 -22.69
N LYS A 140 -16.88 3.02 -23.24
CA LYS A 140 -16.99 4.44 -22.88
C LYS A 140 -17.56 4.61 -21.49
N VAL A 141 -18.66 3.90 -21.19
CA VAL A 141 -19.26 3.87 -19.85
C VAL A 141 -18.28 3.28 -18.85
N TRP A 142 -17.62 2.17 -19.21
CA TRP A 142 -16.58 1.57 -18.37
C TRP A 142 -15.43 2.55 -18.10
N SER A 143 -14.88 3.17 -19.15
CA SER A 143 -13.76 4.12 -19.02
C SER A 143 -14.09 5.29 -18.11
N LYS A 144 -15.31 5.83 -18.21
CA LYS A 144 -15.76 6.92 -17.34
C LYS A 144 -15.65 6.55 -15.86
N VAL A 145 -16.14 5.37 -15.47
CA VAL A 145 -16.13 4.93 -14.07
C VAL A 145 -14.73 4.55 -13.58
N TRP A 146 -13.94 3.88 -14.42
CA TRP A 146 -12.64 3.32 -14.01
C TRP A 146 -11.47 4.30 -14.11
N VAL A 147 -11.52 5.23 -15.05
CA VAL A 147 -10.41 6.13 -15.39
C VAL A 147 -10.70 7.58 -15.00
N GLU A 148 -11.92 8.06 -15.26
CA GLU A 148 -12.27 9.48 -15.06
C GLU A 148 -12.85 9.78 -13.68
N GLU A 149 -13.22 8.74 -12.92
CA GLU A 149 -13.81 8.90 -11.59
C GLU A 149 -12.95 8.25 -10.48
N PRO A 150 -12.85 8.90 -9.30
CA PRO A 150 -12.10 8.36 -8.17
C PRO A 150 -12.87 7.27 -7.42
N GLY A 151 -12.12 6.45 -6.68
CA GLY A 151 -12.67 5.51 -5.72
C GLY A 151 -12.93 4.11 -6.29
N ARG A 152 -13.54 3.28 -5.44
CA ARG A 152 -13.77 1.85 -5.64
C ARG A 152 -15.15 1.42 -5.15
N PRO A 153 -15.73 0.32 -5.68
CA PRO A 153 -17.00 -0.20 -5.18
C PRO A 153 -16.80 -0.90 -3.83
N ILE A 154 -17.89 -1.04 -3.08
CA ILE A 154 -18.00 -2.05 -2.00
C ILE A 154 -18.74 -3.24 -2.57
N VAL A 155 -18.16 -4.43 -2.50
CA VAL A 155 -18.76 -5.68 -2.99
C VAL A 155 -19.10 -6.56 -1.79
N ARG A 156 -20.35 -7.02 -1.69
CA ARG A 156 -20.85 -7.90 -0.63
C ARG A 156 -21.31 -9.23 -1.22
N THR A 157 -20.94 -10.32 -0.57
CA THR A 157 -21.48 -11.65 -0.88
C THR A 157 -22.80 -11.85 -0.15
N LYS A 158 -23.84 -12.27 -0.87
CA LYS A 158 -25.12 -12.73 -0.30
C LYS A 158 -25.39 -14.16 -0.71
N ILE A 159 -25.65 -15.00 0.29
CA ILE A 159 -25.99 -16.41 0.13
C ILE A 159 -27.40 -16.65 0.65
N SER A 160 -28.21 -17.38 -0.12
CA SER A 160 -29.47 -17.95 0.33
C SER A 160 -29.38 -19.47 0.25
N LEU A 161 -30.03 -20.16 1.19
CA LEU A 161 -30.00 -21.63 1.28
C LEU A 161 -31.38 -22.20 0.99
N ASN A 162 -31.42 -23.37 0.35
CA ASN A 162 -32.65 -24.12 0.17
C ASN A 162 -32.98 -24.95 1.44
N GLU A 163 -34.10 -25.69 1.42
CA GLU A 163 -34.55 -26.53 2.53
C GLU A 163 -33.53 -27.62 2.92
N GLU A 164 -32.68 -28.05 1.98
CA GLU A 164 -31.59 -29.03 2.20
C GLU A 164 -30.30 -28.41 2.73
N LYS A 165 -30.31 -27.11 3.08
CA LYS A 165 -29.13 -26.33 3.50
C LYS A 165 -28.02 -26.27 2.45
N LYS A 166 -28.35 -26.41 1.17
CA LYS A 166 -27.45 -26.16 0.04
C LYS A 166 -27.66 -24.74 -0.48
N ILE A 167 -26.69 -24.23 -1.23
CA ILE A 167 -26.78 -22.91 -1.87
C ILE A 167 -27.99 -22.91 -2.81
N GLN A 168 -28.97 -22.03 -2.55
CA GLN A 168 -30.04 -21.73 -3.49
C GLN A 168 -29.59 -20.64 -4.45
N THR A 169 -29.10 -19.51 -3.92
CA THR A 169 -28.50 -18.44 -4.71
C THR A 169 -27.24 -17.91 -4.03
N LEU A 170 -26.21 -17.64 -4.82
CA LEU A 170 -25.05 -16.87 -4.40
C LEU A 170 -24.92 -15.66 -5.31
N THR A 171 -24.94 -14.48 -4.72
CA THR A 171 -24.92 -13.20 -5.43
C THR A 171 -23.84 -12.29 -4.87
N LEU A 172 -23.21 -11.51 -5.75
CA LEU A 172 -22.30 -10.44 -5.38
C LEU A 172 -22.98 -9.12 -5.68
N GLU A 173 -23.18 -8.28 -4.69
CA GLU A 173 -23.79 -6.96 -4.85
C GLU A 173 -22.74 -5.87 -4.68
N GLN A 174 -22.73 -4.89 -5.59
CA GLN A 174 -21.91 -3.70 -5.46
C GLN A 174 -22.71 -2.48 -5.03
N SER A 175 -22.09 -1.62 -4.22
CA SER A 175 -22.60 -0.30 -3.88
C SER A 175 -21.53 0.76 -4.09
N ASP A 176 -21.94 1.94 -4.60
CA ASP A 176 -21.09 3.12 -4.71
C ASP A 176 -21.02 3.86 -3.36
N PRO A 177 -19.85 3.92 -2.69
CA PRO A 177 -19.70 4.67 -1.43
C PRO A 177 -20.08 6.16 -1.55
N GLY A 178 -19.92 6.74 -2.74
CA GLY A 178 -20.27 8.14 -2.99
C GLY A 178 -21.74 8.35 -3.35
N ASN A 179 -22.54 7.28 -3.42
CA ASN A 179 -23.95 7.32 -3.79
C ASN A 179 -24.24 8.08 -5.11
N ARG A 180 -23.35 7.94 -6.11
CA ARG A 180 -23.46 8.60 -7.42
C ARG A 180 -24.07 7.70 -8.50
N GLY A 181 -24.56 6.52 -8.13
CA GLY A 181 -25.14 5.55 -9.08
C GLY A 181 -24.12 4.92 -10.03
N ARG A 182 -22.85 4.85 -9.65
CA ARG A 182 -21.78 4.26 -10.48
C ARG A 182 -21.74 2.75 -10.34
N HIS A 183 -21.45 2.07 -11.46
CA HIS A 183 -21.26 0.63 -11.51
C HIS A 183 -19.88 0.30 -12.08
N TRP A 184 -19.05 -0.36 -11.27
CA TRP A 184 -17.72 -0.82 -11.68
C TRP A 184 -17.86 -2.18 -12.36
N ASN A 185 -18.25 -2.14 -13.63
CA ASN A 185 -18.39 -3.35 -14.43
C ASN A 185 -17.05 -4.08 -14.52
N GLN A 186 -17.03 -5.35 -14.08
CA GLN A 186 -15.83 -6.19 -14.05
C GLN A 186 -16.16 -7.67 -13.96
N TRP A 187 -15.20 -8.50 -14.36
CA TRP A 187 -15.21 -9.93 -14.08
C TRP A 187 -14.66 -10.20 -12.68
N LEU A 188 -15.35 -11.04 -11.93
CA LEU A 188 -14.93 -11.53 -10.62
C LEU A 188 -14.81 -13.05 -10.66
N SER A 189 -13.68 -13.56 -10.19
CA SER A 189 -13.44 -15.00 -10.11
C SER A 189 -13.74 -15.46 -8.68
N VAL A 190 -14.94 -15.96 -8.43
CA VAL A 190 -15.41 -16.30 -7.09
C VAL A 190 -14.88 -17.65 -6.67
N LEU A 191 -14.00 -17.66 -5.66
CA LEU A 191 -13.45 -18.87 -5.10
C LEU A 191 -14.37 -19.39 -3.99
N LEU A 192 -14.86 -20.61 -4.16
CA LEU A 192 -15.60 -21.36 -3.16
C LEU A 192 -14.73 -22.53 -2.70
N SER A 193 -14.54 -22.68 -1.40
CA SER A 193 -13.76 -23.77 -0.84
C SER A 193 -14.59 -24.60 0.14
N SER A 194 -14.60 -25.92 -0.04
CA SER A 194 -15.29 -26.87 0.85
C SER A 194 -14.38 -28.08 1.10
N SER A 195 -14.11 -28.39 2.37
CA SER A 195 -13.38 -29.60 2.78
C SER A 195 -12.03 -29.78 2.08
N GLY A 196 -11.31 -28.68 1.87
CA GLY A 196 -10.00 -28.67 1.20
C GLY A 196 -10.03 -28.72 -0.33
N SER A 197 -11.20 -28.80 -0.96
CA SER A 197 -11.36 -28.61 -2.41
C SER A 197 -11.77 -27.17 -2.68
N ALA A 198 -11.09 -26.52 -3.62
CA ALA A 198 -11.38 -25.15 -4.02
C ALA A 198 -11.75 -25.09 -5.50
N GLU A 199 -12.80 -24.35 -5.81
CA GLU A 199 -13.32 -24.15 -7.16
C GLU A 199 -13.52 -22.66 -7.41
N THR A 200 -13.13 -22.21 -8.60
CA THR A 200 -13.34 -20.82 -9.02
C THR A 200 -14.45 -20.75 -10.06
N ILE A 201 -15.42 -19.87 -9.81
CA ILE A 201 -16.56 -19.63 -10.70
C ILE A 201 -16.51 -18.17 -11.15
N GLU A 202 -16.45 -17.92 -12.45
CA GLU A 202 -16.49 -16.56 -12.98
C GLU A 202 -17.89 -15.97 -12.84
N ALA A 203 -17.95 -14.72 -12.41
CA ALA A 203 -19.18 -13.96 -12.23
C ALA A 203 -19.00 -12.56 -12.82
N ARG A 204 -19.95 -12.15 -13.65
CA ARG A 204 -19.93 -10.84 -14.29
C ARG A 204 -20.68 -9.84 -13.42
N LEU A 205 -19.93 -8.96 -12.76
CA LEU A 205 -20.50 -7.89 -11.95
C LEU A 205 -20.87 -6.72 -12.85
N GLN A 206 -22.17 -6.59 -13.15
CA GLN A 206 -22.73 -5.58 -14.03
C GLN A 206 -24.03 -5.04 -13.43
N GLU A 207 -24.35 -3.76 -13.66
CA GLU A 207 -25.65 -3.18 -13.25
C GLU A 207 -25.98 -3.35 -11.75
N GLY A 208 -24.95 -3.39 -10.91
CA GLY A 208 -25.10 -3.47 -9.45
C GLY A 208 -24.97 -4.87 -8.84
N ALA A 209 -25.05 -5.96 -9.61
CA ALA A 209 -24.94 -7.31 -9.05
C ALA A 209 -24.35 -8.35 -10.02
N ALA A 210 -23.97 -9.51 -9.48
CA ALA A 210 -23.62 -10.70 -10.25
C ALA A 210 -24.26 -11.92 -9.57
N THR A 211 -24.89 -12.80 -10.34
CA THR A 211 -25.22 -14.15 -9.88
C THR A 211 -24.06 -15.07 -10.17
N VAL A 212 -23.72 -15.94 -9.21
CA VAL A 212 -22.69 -16.97 -9.38
C VAL A 212 -23.40 -18.27 -9.77
N ASP A 213 -23.75 -18.37 -11.05
CA ASP A 213 -24.68 -19.41 -11.56
C ASP A 213 -24.20 -20.84 -11.25
N GLY A 214 -22.89 -21.07 -11.26
CA GLY A 214 -22.31 -22.37 -10.93
C GLY A 214 -22.44 -22.77 -9.46
N ALA A 215 -22.85 -21.88 -8.55
CA ALA A 215 -22.90 -22.17 -7.11
C ALA A 215 -24.17 -22.90 -6.66
N ALA A 216 -25.28 -22.80 -7.40
CA ALA A 216 -26.56 -23.37 -7.01
C ALA A 216 -26.48 -24.90 -6.83
N GLY A 217 -27.05 -25.41 -5.73
CA GLY A 217 -27.05 -26.83 -5.39
C GLY A 217 -25.77 -27.35 -4.73
N LYS A 218 -24.71 -26.53 -4.63
CA LYS A 218 -23.48 -26.90 -3.89
C LYS A 218 -23.68 -26.82 -2.38
N PRO A 219 -22.90 -27.57 -1.58
CA PRO A 219 -22.85 -27.37 -0.14
C PRO A 219 -22.36 -25.95 0.19
N VAL A 220 -22.67 -25.48 1.40
CA VAL A 220 -22.13 -24.20 1.88
C VAL A 220 -20.61 -24.34 2.04
N PRO A 221 -19.80 -23.45 1.42
CA PRO A 221 -18.36 -23.50 1.53
C PRO A 221 -17.88 -23.04 2.91
N ASP A 222 -16.69 -23.50 3.28
CA ASP A 222 -15.97 -23.07 4.48
C ASP A 222 -15.62 -21.57 4.40
N TYR A 223 -15.27 -21.12 3.18
CA TYR A 223 -15.10 -19.71 2.88
C TYR A 223 -15.40 -19.38 1.41
N ILE A 224 -15.75 -18.12 1.18
CA ILE A 224 -15.98 -17.52 -0.12
C ILE A 224 -15.03 -16.33 -0.27
N LEU A 225 -14.18 -16.34 -1.29
CA LEU A 225 -13.39 -15.18 -1.69
C LEU A 225 -13.92 -14.64 -3.03
N PRO A 226 -14.58 -13.46 -3.05
CA PRO A 226 -15.15 -12.89 -4.27
C PRO A 226 -14.13 -12.57 -5.37
N ASN A 227 -12.85 -12.48 -5.02
CA ASN A 227 -11.77 -12.14 -5.93
C ASN A 227 -10.66 -13.21 -5.95
N GLY A 228 -11.03 -14.48 -6.08
CA GLY A 228 -10.17 -15.67 -6.04
C GLY A 228 -8.95 -15.67 -6.96
N LYS A 229 -8.99 -14.98 -8.12
CA LYS A 229 -7.81 -14.82 -9.00
C LYS A 229 -7.06 -13.50 -8.81
N GLY A 230 -7.48 -12.66 -7.87
CA GLY A 230 -6.83 -11.38 -7.59
C GLY A 230 -6.86 -10.44 -8.80
N VAL A 231 -7.94 -10.51 -9.56
CA VAL A 231 -8.22 -9.64 -10.70
C VAL A 231 -9.13 -8.52 -10.27
N GLY A 232 -10.27 -8.80 -9.64
CA GLY A 232 -11.27 -7.81 -9.24
C GLY A 232 -10.74 -6.67 -8.35
N TYR A 233 -11.44 -5.54 -8.37
CA TYR A 233 -11.08 -4.32 -7.66
C TYR A 233 -12.27 -3.77 -6.87
N GLY A 234 -12.06 -3.56 -5.57
CA GLY A 234 -13.12 -3.12 -4.67
C GLY A 234 -12.78 -3.39 -3.21
N LEU A 235 -13.61 -2.86 -2.31
CA LEU A 235 -13.66 -3.32 -0.93
C LEU A 235 -14.57 -4.55 -0.87
N PHE A 236 -13.98 -5.74 -0.72
CA PHE A 236 -14.71 -7.00 -0.63
C PHE A 236 -15.08 -7.29 0.82
N LYS A 237 -16.37 -7.16 1.15
CA LYS A 237 -16.92 -7.50 2.46
C LYS A 237 -17.22 -9.00 2.52
N LEU A 238 -16.46 -9.70 3.34
CA LEU A 238 -16.67 -11.12 3.60
C LEU A 238 -17.86 -11.32 4.53
N ASP A 239 -18.60 -12.41 4.34
CA ASP A 239 -19.53 -12.90 5.34
C ASP A 239 -18.79 -13.36 6.60
N THR A 240 -19.52 -13.45 7.72
CA THR A 240 -18.95 -13.77 9.02
C THR A 240 -18.25 -15.14 9.04
N SER A 241 -18.82 -16.16 8.39
CA SER A 241 -18.23 -17.50 8.32
C SER A 241 -16.90 -17.48 7.57
N SER A 242 -16.87 -16.93 6.35
CA SER A 242 -15.66 -16.83 5.55
C SER A 242 -14.55 -16.06 6.27
N LYS A 243 -14.91 -14.95 6.91
CA LYS A 243 -13.96 -14.15 7.69
C LYS A 243 -13.36 -14.93 8.87
N SER A 244 -14.21 -15.55 9.68
CA SER A 244 -13.76 -16.35 10.83
C SER A 244 -12.89 -17.53 10.38
N TYR A 245 -13.29 -18.22 9.32
CA TYR A 245 -12.51 -19.33 8.76
C TYR A 245 -11.13 -18.87 8.29
N LEU A 246 -11.05 -17.79 7.52
CA LEU A 246 -9.77 -17.27 7.02
C LEU A 246 -8.88 -16.75 8.15
N LEU A 247 -9.43 -16.15 9.20
CA LEU A 247 -8.63 -15.72 10.35
C LEU A 247 -7.99 -16.91 11.09
N GLU A 248 -8.59 -18.08 11.05
CA GLU A 248 -8.08 -19.29 11.72
C GLU A 248 -7.20 -20.14 10.80
N HIS A 249 -7.62 -20.37 9.56
CA HIS A 249 -7.09 -21.41 8.67
C HIS A 249 -6.42 -20.88 7.40
N LEU A 250 -6.23 -19.57 7.23
CA LEU A 250 -5.62 -19.03 6.00
C LEU A 250 -4.23 -19.61 5.69
N HIS A 251 -3.44 -19.92 6.72
CA HIS A 251 -2.11 -20.51 6.58
C HIS A 251 -2.12 -21.97 6.07
N GLU A 252 -3.28 -22.63 6.08
CA GLU A 252 -3.48 -24.00 5.59
C GLU A 252 -3.89 -24.04 4.11
N ILE A 253 -4.28 -22.90 3.53
CA ILE A 253 -4.69 -22.81 2.12
C ILE A 253 -3.46 -23.06 1.22
N PRO A 254 -3.45 -24.06 0.33
CA PRO A 254 -2.24 -24.44 -0.42
C PRO A 254 -1.74 -23.39 -1.44
N ASP A 255 -2.66 -22.68 -2.10
CA ASP A 255 -2.32 -21.74 -3.17
C ASP A 255 -1.87 -20.38 -2.60
N PRO A 256 -0.62 -19.93 -2.85
CA PRO A 256 -0.12 -18.65 -2.37
C PRO A 256 -0.90 -17.46 -2.94
N MET A 257 -1.49 -17.57 -4.13
CA MET A 257 -2.33 -16.53 -4.72
C MET A 257 -3.59 -16.31 -3.89
N HIS A 258 -4.30 -17.39 -3.54
CA HIS A 258 -5.46 -17.34 -2.64
C HIS A 258 -5.08 -16.76 -1.28
N ARG A 259 -3.92 -17.16 -0.73
CA ARG A 259 -3.42 -16.59 0.52
C ARG A 259 -3.17 -15.08 0.41
N GLY A 260 -2.50 -14.65 -0.65
CA GLY A 260 -2.19 -13.24 -0.92
C GLY A 260 -3.44 -12.35 -1.03
N ILE A 261 -4.47 -12.84 -1.70
CA ILE A 261 -5.77 -12.16 -1.85
C ILE A 261 -6.48 -12.04 -0.50
N ALA A 262 -6.57 -13.13 0.26
CA ALA A 262 -7.19 -13.13 1.57
C ALA A 262 -6.48 -12.18 2.54
N TRP A 263 -5.14 -12.12 2.52
CA TRP A 263 -4.37 -11.15 3.30
C TRP A 263 -4.71 -9.70 2.95
N ILE A 264 -4.87 -9.37 1.67
CA ILE A 264 -5.30 -8.04 1.24
C ILE A 264 -6.72 -7.75 1.71
N THR A 265 -7.64 -8.71 1.55
CA THR A 265 -9.04 -8.55 1.95
C THR A 265 -9.18 -8.36 3.47
N LEU A 266 -8.55 -9.21 4.28
CA LEU A 266 -8.60 -9.11 5.74
C LEU A 266 -7.94 -7.83 6.25
N ARG A 267 -6.86 -7.35 5.60
CA ARG A 267 -6.26 -6.06 5.91
C ARG A 267 -7.23 -4.91 5.65
N GLU A 268 -7.94 -4.92 4.52
CA GLU A 268 -8.94 -3.89 4.22
C GLU A 268 -10.14 -3.97 5.17
N GLU A 269 -10.59 -5.17 5.56
CA GLU A 269 -11.59 -5.35 6.63
C GLU A 269 -11.12 -4.78 7.98
N MET A 270 -9.84 -4.95 8.34
CA MET A 270 -9.27 -4.34 9.55
C MET A 270 -9.32 -2.81 9.48
N LEU A 271 -8.96 -2.23 8.34
CA LEU A 271 -9.02 -0.77 8.16
C LEU A 271 -10.45 -0.22 8.22
N GLU A 272 -11.45 -1.05 7.94
CA GLU A 272 -12.87 -0.71 8.10
C GLU A 272 -13.40 -0.96 9.52
N GLY A 273 -12.63 -1.62 10.39
CA GLY A 273 -13.00 -1.92 11.78
C GLY A 273 -13.70 -3.27 11.96
N ASP A 274 -13.79 -4.09 10.91
CA ASP A 274 -14.49 -5.37 10.93
C ASP A 274 -13.59 -6.57 11.29
N VAL A 275 -12.29 -6.35 11.40
CA VAL A 275 -11.26 -7.28 11.88
C VAL A 275 -10.35 -6.51 12.83
N SER A 276 -10.00 -7.06 14.00
CA SER A 276 -9.06 -6.39 14.90
C SER A 276 -7.61 -6.53 14.41
N ALA A 277 -6.77 -5.54 14.71
CA ALA A 277 -5.34 -5.63 14.45
C ALA A 277 -4.69 -6.77 15.23
N ASP A 278 -5.17 -7.06 16.46
CA ASP A 278 -4.74 -8.23 17.24
C ASP A 278 -4.96 -9.54 16.47
N ASN A 279 -6.16 -9.74 15.88
CA ASN A 279 -6.46 -10.96 15.10
C ASN A 279 -5.55 -11.10 13.87
N LEU A 280 -5.21 -9.98 13.20
CA LEU A 280 -4.26 -10.02 12.08
C LEU A 280 -2.84 -10.35 12.51
N LEU A 281 -2.40 -9.89 13.69
CA LEU A 281 -1.10 -10.27 14.25
C LEU A 281 -1.10 -11.75 14.62
N THR A 282 -2.12 -12.26 15.30
CA THR A 282 -2.27 -13.70 15.62
C THR A 282 -2.28 -14.57 14.36
N LEU A 283 -3.00 -14.14 13.31
CA LEU A 283 -2.96 -14.86 12.04
C LEU A 283 -1.56 -14.84 11.42
N GLY A 284 -0.86 -13.72 11.51
CA GLY A 284 0.51 -13.57 11.02
C GLY A 284 1.49 -14.50 11.73
N THR A 285 1.36 -14.69 13.05
CA THR A 285 2.23 -15.60 13.80
C THR A 285 2.03 -17.05 13.35
N LYS A 286 0.78 -17.51 13.24
CA LYS A 286 0.45 -18.84 12.68
C LYS A 286 0.95 -19.01 11.25
N ALA A 287 0.76 -18.00 10.40
CA ALA A 287 1.12 -18.08 8.98
C ALA A 287 2.64 -18.19 8.75
N LEU A 288 3.45 -17.50 9.55
CA LEU A 288 4.90 -17.57 9.42
C LEU A 288 5.49 -18.93 9.85
N ASP A 289 4.71 -19.77 10.55
CA ASP A 289 5.15 -21.13 10.90
C ASP A 289 5.16 -22.09 9.71
N THR A 290 4.29 -21.88 8.73
CA THR A 290 4.10 -22.79 7.60
C THR A 290 4.40 -22.17 6.24
N GLU A 291 4.45 -20.84 6.12
CA GLU A 291 4.67 -20.15 4.85
C GLU A 291 6.10 -20.36 4.32
N THR A 292 6.18 -20.69 3.03
CA THR A 292 7.45 -20.93 2.33
C THR A 292 7.67 -19.98 1.15
N ASP A 293 6.62 -19.33 0.65
CA ASP A 293 6.73 -18.37 -0.44
C ASP A 293 7.29 -17.03 0.05
N GLU A 294 8.42 -16.60 -0.52
CA GLU A 294 9.12 -15.40 -0.08
C GLU A 294 8.30 -14.11 -0.28
N LEU A 295 7.49 -14.01 -1.34
CA LEU A 295 6.63 -12.85 -1.57
C LEU A 295 5.52 -12.80 -0.51
N MET A 296 5.00 -13.96 -0.11
CA MET A 296 4.03 -14.06 0.98
C MET A 296 4.64 -13.70 2.33
N ILE A 297 5.81 -14.23 2.67
CA ILE A 297 6.52 -13.87 3.91
C ILE A 297 6.71 -12.35 4.00
N GLN A 298 7.21 -11.71 2.93
CA GLN A 298 7.38 -10.26 2.90
C GLN A 298 6.06 -9.50 3.08
N ARG A 299 4.97 -9.98 2.48
CA ARG A 299 3.62 -9.40 2.65
C ARG A 299 3.09 -9.53 4.06
N ILE A 300 3.27 -10.70 4.68
CA ILE A 300 2.85 -10.98 6.06
C ILE A 300 3.63 -10.06 7.00
N LEU A 301 4.95 -10.03 6.92
CA LEU A 301 5.82 -9.18 7.73
C LEU A 301 5.47 -7.68 7.58
N GLY A 302 5.26 -7.21 6.34
CA GLY A 302 4.85 -5.82 6.08
C GLY A 302 3.46 -5.48 6.63
N THR A 303 2.54 -6.44 6.64
CA THR A 303 1.21 -6.27 7.23
C THR A 303 1.27 -6.25 8.75
N MET A 304 2.01 -7.18 9.35
CA MET A 304 2.19 -7.26 10.80
C MET A 304 2.89 -6.03 11.36
N THR A 305 4.03 -5.63 10.80
CA THR A 305 4.79 -4.46 11.28
C THR A 305 3.99 -3.15 11.11
N GLY A 306 3.25 -3.01 10.02
CA GLY A 306 2.35 -1.87 9.81
C GLY A 306 1.17 -1.84 10.80
N ALA A 307 0.57 -3.01 11.07
CA ALA A 307 -0.51 -3.13 12.06
C ALA A 307 -0.02 -2.84 13.48
N PHE A 308 1.13 -3.42 13.86
CA PHE A 308 1.78 -3.20 15.15
C PHE A 308 1.98 -1.72 15.46
N TRP A 309 2.52 -0.96 14.50
CA TRP A 309 2.85 0.44 14.76
C TRP A 309 1.65 1.39 14.69
N ARG A 310 0.66 1.11 13.83
CA ARG A 310 -0.42 2.06 13.53
C ARG A 310 -1.77 1.70 14.14
N TYR A 311 -2.03 0.42 14.43
CA TYR A 311 -3.36 -0.08 14.80
C TYR A 311 -3.36 -0.94 16.07
N ILE A 312 -2.22 -1.10 16.76
CA ILE A 312 -2.15 -1.66 18.12
C ILE A 312 -2.02 -0.52 19.13
N VAL A 313 -2.89 -0.52 20.15
CA VAL A 313 -2.84 0.44 21.26
C VAL A 313 -1.46 0.39 21.95
N PRO A 314 -0.89 1.52 22.38
CA PRO A 314 0.48 1.56 22.92
C PRO A 314 0.70 0.60 24.10
N GLY A 315 -0.30 0.47 24.98
CA GLY A 315 -0.24 -0.42 26.14
C GLY A 315 -0.14 -1.92 25.82
N LYS A 316 -0.56 -2.36 24.63
CA LYS A 316 -0.42 -3.76 24.18
C LYS A 316 0.88 -4.03 23.41
N ARG A 317 1.59 -2.99 22.95
CA ARG A 317 2.76 -3.16 22.07
C ARG A 317 3.90 -3.92 22.74
N GLY A 318 4.11 -3.77 24.05
CA GLY A 318 5.15 -4.50 24.77
C GLY A 318 4.92 -6.02 24.77
N ALA A 319 3.67 -6.45 25.01
CA ALA A 319 3.31 -7.87 24.96
C ALA A 319 3.47 -8.44 23.54
N TRP A 320 2.96 -7.73 22.54
CA TRP A 320 3.15 -8.11 21.14
C TRP A 320 4.61 -8.13 20.71
N ALA A 321 5.41 -7.16 21.13
CA ALA A 321 6.84 -7.12 20.82
C ALA A 321 7.55 -8.35 21.37
N SER A 322 7.27 -8.75 22.62
CA SER A 322 7.85 -9.95 23.22
C SER A 322 7.56 -11.22 22.42
N GLU A 323 6.34 -11.38 21.90
CA GLU A 323 5.96 -12.53 21.08
C GLU A 323 6.63 -12.47 19.68
N LEU A 324 6.54 -11.33 19.01
CA LEU A 324 7.04 -11.15 17.65
C LEU A 324 8.56 -11.20 17.56
N GLU A 325 9.27 -10.68 18.57
CA GLU A 325 10.72 -10.72 18.66
C GLU A 325 11.24 -12.17 18.67
N GLY A 326 10.65 -13.02 19.53
CA GLY A 326 11.00 -14.44 19.61
C GLY A 326 10.73 -15.18 18.30
N LEU A 327 9.54 -14.96 17.72
CA LEU A 327 9.16 -15.54 16.43
C LEU A 327 10.13 -15.14 15.31
N PHE A 328 10.43 -13.84 15.17
CA PHE A 328 11.30 -13.37 14.09
C PHE A 328 12.75 -13.83 14.26
N ILE A 329 13.25 -13.99 15.49
CA ILE A 329 14.54 -14.63 15.74
C ILE A 329 14.54 -16.09 15.28
N ASP A 330 13.52 -16.86 15.66
CA ASP A 330 13.40 -18.27 15.26
C ASP A 330 13.38 -18.42 13.73
N LYS A 331 12.50 -17.66 13.05
CA LYS A 331 12.41 -17.68 11.59
C LYS A 331 13.65 -17.16 10.90
N MET A 332 14.32 -16.14 11.44
CA MET A 332 15.59 -15.67 10.90
C MET A 332 16.69 -16.74 11.01
N ASN A 333 16.72 -17.51 12.11
CA ASN A 333 17.73 -18.55 12.31
C ASN A 333 17.51 -19.75 11.39
N THR A 334 16.25 -20.09 11.11
CA THR A 334 15.85 -21.23 10.26
C THR A 334 15.71 -20.88 8.77
N ALA A 335 15.64 -19.60 8.40
CA ALA A 335 15.48 -19.17 7.02
C ALA A 335 16.62 -19.65 6.09
N GLU A 336 16.23 -20.19 4.94
CA GLU A 336 17.12 -20.84 3.98
C GLU A 336 17.91 -19.86 3.10
N SER A 337 17.36 -18.66 2.86
CA SER A 337 17.97 -17.66 1.99
C SER A 337 18.43 -16.41 2.76
N PRO A 338 19.54 -15.75 2.33
CA PRO A 338 19.94 -14.46 2.90
C PRO A 338 18.86 -13.37 2.80
N SER A 339 18.02 -13.43 1.76
CA SER A 339 16.91 -12.48 1.55
C SER A 339 15.81 -12.65 2.60
N LEU A 340 15.45 -13.90 2.90
CA LEU A 340 14.49 -14.22 3.97
C LEU A 340 15.04 -13.84 5.34
N LYS A 341 16.30 -14.19 5.62
CA LYS A 341 16.98 -13.77 6.85
C LYS A 341 16.94 -12.25 7.04
N ALA A 342 17.21 -11.51 5.97
CA ALA A 342 17.17 -10.04 6.00
C ALA A 342 15.75 -9.53 6.23
N SER A 343 14.74 -10.17 5.63
CA SER A 343 13.32 -9.83 5.81
C SER A 343 12.89 -9.99 7.27
N PHE A 344 13.22 -11.12 7.91
CA PHE A 344 12.93 -11.35 9.33
C PHE A 344 13.71 -10.40 10.25
N PHE A 345 15.00 -10.18 10.00
CA PHE A 345 15.79 -9.21 10.78
C PHE A 345 15.24 -7.79 10.66
N ASN A 346 14.79 -7.39 9.46
CA ASN A 346 14.17 -6.08 9.23
C ASN A 346 12.84 -5.93 9.99
N ALA A 347 12.02 -6.99 10.03
CA ALA A 347 10.79 -7.00 10.81
C ALA A 347 11.09 -6.95 12.31
N TYR A 348 12.07 -7.73 12.78
CA TYR A 348 12.57 -7.72 14.16
C TYR A 348 13.00 -6.33 14.61
N ARG A 349 13.95 -5.71 13.91
CA ARG A 349 14.44 -4.36 14.29
C ARG A 349 13.35 -3.29 14.20
N SER A 350 12.30 -3.54 13.42
CA SER A 350 11.14 -2.65 13.34
C SER A 350 10.31 -2.72 14.62
N VAL A 351 9.98 -3.91 15.14
CA VAL A 351 9.02 -4.08 16.25
C VAL A 351 9.67 -4.21 17.63
N ALA A 352 10.99 -4.43 17.70
CA ALA A 352 11.64 -4.71 18.98
C ALA A 352 11.40 -3.59 20.00
N LEU A 353 10.92 -3.93 21.19
CA LEU A 353 10.66 -3.03 22.32
C LEU A 353 11.07 -3.63 23.67
N THR A 354 11.31 -4.94 23.76
CA THR A 354 11.79 -5.54 25.01
C THR A 354 13.26 -5.16 25.27
N GLU A 355 13.69 -5.28 26.52
CA GLU A 355 15.08 -5.02 26.90
C GLU A 355 16.05 -5.96 26.18
N ASP A 356 15.76 -7.26 26.18
CA ASP A 356 16.51 -8.28 25.43
C ASP A 356 16.50 -7.99 23.92
N GLY A 357 15.37 -7.51 23.40
CA GLY A 357 15.21 -7.19 22.00
C GLY A 357 16.09 -6.03 21.55
N ILE A 358 16.12 -4.98 22.36
CA ILE A 358 16.98 -3.81 22.16
C ILE A 358 18.45 -4.19 22.28
N GLU A 359 18.80 -5.03 23.27
CA GLU A 359 20.17 -5.49 23.47
C GLU A 359 20.66 -6.37 22.31
N PHE A 360 19.80 -7.21 21.73
CA PHE A 360 20.16 -7.96 20.53
C PHE A 360 20.49 -7.03 19.35
N ILE A 361 19.68 -5.98 19.10
CA ILE A 361 19.99 -4.99 18.06
C ILE A 361 21.32 -4.30 18.36
N ARG A 362 21.58 -3.94 19.61
CA ARG A 362 22.86 -3.35 20.04
C ARG A 362 24.02 -4.29 19.73
N SER A 363 23.93 -5.56 20.11
CA SER A 363 24.99 -6.55 19.91
C SER A 363 25.31 -6.78 18.42
N VAL A 364 24.32 -6.65 17.55
CA VAL A 364 24.53 -6.71 16.10
C VAL A 364 25.17 -5.41 15.59
N TRP A 365 24.75 -4.26 16.12
CA TRP A 365 25.28 -2.95 15.76
C TRP A 365 26.75 -2.73 16.20
N ASP A 366 27.11 -3.14 17.41
CA ASP A 366 28.48 -3.07 17.93
C ASP A 366 29.39 -4.20 17.41
N GLN A 367 28.79 -5.15 16.67
CA GLN A 367 29.43 -6.30 16.03
C GLN A 367 29.97 -7.36 16.99
N THR A 368 29.53 -7.34 18.25
CA THR A 368 29.79 -8.41 19.23
C THR A 368 29.00 -9.68 18.89
N HIS A 369 27.84 -9.54 18.26
CA HIS A 369 27.05 -10.62 17.69
C HIS A 369 27.04 -10.55 16.15
N ARG A 370 27.19 -11.70 15.51
CA ARG A 370 27.10 -11.85 14.05
C ARG A 370 26.01 -12.84 13.71
N ILE A 371 25.12 -12.45 12.80
CA ILE A 371 24.05 -13.31 12.31
C ILE A 371 24.57 -14.11 11.10
N PRO A 372 24.72 -15.44 11.19
CA PRO A 372 25.27 -16.24 10.11
C PRO A 372 24.44 -16.14 8.82
N GLY A 373 25.12 -15.83 7.71
CA GLY A 373 24.50 -15.66 6.40
C GLY A 373 24.01 -14.24 6.09
N LEU A 374 24.08 -13.32 7.06
CA LEU A 374 23.79 -11.90 6.84
C LEU A 374 25.07 -11.07 6.84
N LYS A 375 25.16 -10.18 5.83
CA LYS A 375 26.21 -9.17 5.73
C LYS A 375 25.55 -7.81 5.83
N PHE A 376 25.97 -7.03 6.83
CA PHE A 376 25.46 -5.69 7.05
C PHE A 376 26.31 -4.67 6.31
N SER A 377 25.63 -3.78 5.58
CA SER A 377 26.25 -2.61 4.97
C SER A 377 26.37 -1.48 5.99
N GLU A 378 27.14 -0.45 5.66
CA GLU A 378 27.20 0.78 6.46
C GLU A 378 25.80 1.41 6.65
N ARG A 379 24.89 1.28 5.67
CA ARG A 379 23.50 1.76 5.80
C ARG A 379 22.72 0.98 6.87
N ASP A 380 23.02 -0.30 7.04
CA ASP A 380 22.36 -1.13 8.04
C ASP A 380 22.81 -0.75 9.46
N PHE A 381 24.12 -0.51 9.65
CA PHE A 381 24.64 -0.02 10.92
C PHE A 381 24.13 1.37 11.28
N ILE A 382 24.03 2.27 10.29
CA ILE A 382 23.36 3.57 10.47
C ILE A 382 21.92 3.36 10.94
N GLY A 383 21.13 2.55 10.22
CA GLY A 383 19.74 2.30 10.57
C GLY A 383 19.56 1.72 11.98
N MET A 384 20.41 0.79 12.39
CA MET A 384 20.38 0.23 13.75
C MET A 384 20.67 1.28 14.81
N ALA A 385 21.69 2.14 14.61
CA ALA A 385 21.99 3.22 15.55
C ALA A 385 20.82 4.21 15.72
N GLN A 386 20.18 4.60 14.62
CA GLN A 386 19.02 5.50 14.64
C GLN A 386 17.81 4.83 15.34
N LEU A 387 17.58 3.54 15.07
CA LEU A 387 16.52 2.75 15.71
C LEU A 387 16.76 2.54 17.22
N LEU A 388 18.01 2.37 17.65
CA LEU A 388 18.35 2.34 19.07
C LEU A 388 18.11 3.71 19.73
N ALA A 389 18.52 4.80 19.06
CA ALA A 389 18.35 6.15 19.58
C ALA A 389 16.88 6.56 19.75
N VAL A 390 16.01 6.25 18.77
CA VAL A 390 14.58 6.60 18.87
C VAL A 390 13.86 5.86 20.01
N ARG A 391 14.40 4.72 20.45
CA ARG A 391 13.91 3.92 21.59
C ARG A 391 14.38 4.42 22.95
N ARG A 392 15.12 5.54 23.02
CA ARG A 392 15.53 6.20 24.25
C ARG A 392 16.40 5.32 25.16
N VAL A 393 17.26 4.49 24.57
CA VAL A 393 18.29 3.78 25.34
C VAL A 393 19.19 4.79 26.09
N PRO A 394 19.64 4.51 27.32
CA PRO A 394 20.32 5.52 28.16
C PRO A 394 21.54 6.19 27.53
N ASP A 395 22.26 5.48 26.67
CA ASP A 395 23.48 5.87 25.97
C ASP A 395 23.23 6.19 24.48
N ALA A 396 22.01 6.57 24.10
CA ALA A 396 21.65 6.88 22.71
C ALA A 396 22.61 7.90 22.06
N THR A 397 23.04 8.93 22.81
CA THR A 397 24.01 9.93 22.33
C THR A 397 25.36 9.30 21.99
N GLU A 398 25.85 8.39 22.84
CA GLU A 398 27.11 7.67 22.61
C GLU A 398 27.00 6.73 21.40
N ILE A 399 25.87 6.04 21.24
CA ILE A 399 25.58 5.20 20.06
C ILE A 399 25.63 6.02 18.78
N LEU A 400 25.00 7.21 18.77
CA LEU A 400 24.99 8.08 17.59
C LEU A 400 26.39 8.62 17.27
N GLU A 401 27.14 9.13 18.25
CA GLU A 401 28.51 9.62 18.02
C GLU A 401 29.47 8.50 17.61
N THR A 402 29.33 7.31 18.22
CA THR A 402 30.10 6.13 17.81
C THR A 402 29.79 5.77 16.37
N GLN A 403 28.51 5.72 15.98
CA GLN A 403 28.14 5.42 14.61
C GLN A 403 28.64 6.50 13.65
N ARG A 404 28.52 7.79 14.00
CA ARG A 404 29.06 8.92 13.23
C ARG A 404 30.54 8.72 12.90
N SER A 405 31.36 8.35 13.89
CA SER A 405 32.79 8.08 13.69
C SER A 405 33.10 6.86 12.81
N ARG A 406 32.16 5.90 12.72
CA ARG A 406 32.28 4.69 11.89
C ARG A 406 31.92 4.90 10.42
N ILE A 407 31.20 5.98 10.08
CA ILE A 407 30.75 6.23 8.69
C ILE A 407 31.92 6.76 7.87
N LYS A 408 32.26 6.03 6.80
CA LYS A 408 33.37 6.36 5.89
C LYS A 408 32.92 7.14 4.67
N ASN A 409 31.69 6.89 4.19
CA ASN A 409 31.18 7.58 3.02
C ASN A 409 30.71 9.00 3.38
N PRO A 410 31.23 10.05 2.71
CA PRO A 410 30.95 11.45 3.09
C PRO A 410 29.48 11.83 2.95
N ASP A 411 28.79 11.36 1.91
CA ASP A 411 27.36 11.67 1.71
C ASP A 411 26.49 11.03 2.80
N ARG A 412 26.83 9.81 3.23
CA ARG A 412 26.14 9.13 4.32
C ARG A 412 26.44 9.77 5.67
N LEU A 413 27.66 10.27 5.87
CA LEU A 413 28.02 11.00 7.09
C LEU A 413 27.21 12.30 7.17
N ALA A 414 27.20 13.11 6.11
CA ALA A 414 26.44 14.34 6.06
C ALA A 414 24.94 14.11 6.27
N ARG A 415 24.37 13.06 5.63
CA ARG A 415 22.99 12.64 5.88
C ARG A 415 22.75 12.25 7.34
N PHE A 416 23.65 11.47 7.93
CA PHE A 416 23.52 11.03 9.31
C PHE A 416 23.55 12.21 10.28
N GLU A 417 24.50 13.12 10.12
CA GLU A 417 24.61 14.36 10.91
C GLU A 417 23.37 15.24 10.77
N PHE A 418 22.78 15.33 9.57
CA PHE A 418 21.52 16.05 9.36
C PHE A 418 20.34 15.44 10.14
N VAL A 419 20.31 14.11 10.29
CA VAL A 419 19.21 13.39 10.97
C VAL A 419 19.41 13.33 12.49
N MET A 420 20.64 13.44 13.00
CA MET A 420 20.95 13.33 14.43
C MET A 420 20.11 14.24 15.35
N PRO A 421 19.84 15.53 15.03
CA PRO A 421 18.98 16.38 15.87
C PRO A 421 17.58 15.79 16.06
N ALA A 422 16.98 15.22 15.00
CA ALA A 422 15.68 14.56 15.08
C ALA A 422 15.69 13.30 15.94
N LEU A 423 16.86 12.69 16.18
CA LEU A 423 17.04 11.52 17.03
C LEU A 423 17.40 11.86 18.48
N SER A 424 17.74 13.12 18.76
CA SER A 424 18.15 13.58 20.09
C SER A 424 17.12 13.22 21.17
N GLN A 425 17.60 12.91 22.37
CA GLN A 425 16.75 12.79 23.56
C GLN A 425 16.29 14.17 24.06
N ASP A 426 17.06 15.23 23.75
CA ASP A 426 16.69 16.60 24.05
C ASP A 426 15.56 17.10 23.15
N ARG A 427 14.44 17.49 23.78
CA ARG A 427 13.26 18.01 23.09
C ARG A 427 13.52 19.37 22.45
N GLU A 428 14.25 20.26 23.10
CA GLU A 428 14.49 21.60 22.58
C GLU A 428 15.30 21.55 21.28
N LEU A 429 16.25 20.61 21.19
CA LEU A 429 17.01 20.35 19.95
C LEU A 429 16.10 19.81 18.84
N ARG A 430 15.13 18.95 19.15
CA ARG A 430 14.14 18.45 18.17
C ARG A 430 13.21 19.56 17.69
N ASP A 431 12.69 20.38 18.61
CA ASP A 431 11.83 21.53 18.32
C ASP A 431 12.57 22.51 17.41
N THR A 432 13.80 22.91 17.78
CA THR A 432 14.65 23.82 16.99
C THR A 432 14.93 23.26 15.60
N PHE A 433 15.23 21.96 15.49
CA PHE A 433 15.46 21.32 14.20
C PHE A 433 14.21 21.36 13.32
N PHE A 434 13.04 21.01 13.88
CA PHE A 434 11.79 21.02 13.14
C PHE A 434 11.39 22.44 12.70
N ASP A 435 11.48 23.43 13.58
CA ASP A 435 11.21 24.83 13.26
C ASP A 435 12.14 25.35 12.16
N GLY A 436 13.41 24.93 12.19
CA GLY A 436 14.39 25.22 11.15
C GLY A 436 13.98 24.70 9.76
N LEU A 437 13.15 23.65 9.69
CA LEU A 437 12.62 23.14 8.42
C LEU A 437 11.63 24.09 7.76
N ALA A 438 11.19 25.19 8.39
CA ALA A 438 10.39 26.23 7.73
C ALA A 438 11.18 26.97 6.63
N THR A 439 12.51 27.03 6.76
CA THR A 439 13.44 27.63 5.79
C THR A 439 13.69 26.67 4.61
N GLU A 440 13.54 27.17 3.38
CA GLU A 440 13.66 26.36 2.15
C GLU A 440 15.03 25.70 2.01
N GLU A 441 16.11 26.43 2.32
CA GLU A 441 17.48 25.92 2.20
C GLU A 441 17.72 24.70 3.11
N ASN A 442 17.04 24.65 4.26
CA ASN A 442 17.11 23.52 5.19
C ASN A 442 16.34 22.30 4.68
N ARG A 443 15.53 22.45 3.61
CA ARG A 443 14.83 21.37 2.93
C ARG A 443 15.48 20.95 1.60
N ALA A 444 16.61 21.54 1.21
CA ALA A 444 17.30 21.25 -0.06
C ALA A 444 17.64 19.76 -0.29
N ARG A 445 17.77 18.97 0.79
CA ARG A 445 17.97 17.51 0.75
C ARG A 445 16.74 16.78 1.29
N GLU A 446 15.65 16.85 0.52
CA GLU A 446 14.34 16.29 0.90
C GLU A 446 14.36 14.84 1.43
N PRO A 447 15.12 13.87 0.87
CA PRO A 447 15.14 12.52 1.43
C PRO A 447 15.65 12.47 2.88
N TRP A 448 16.52 13.40 3.27
CA TRP A 448 17.06 13.52 4.63
C TRP A 448 16.02 14.15 5.55
N VAL A 449 15.32 15.19 5.08
CA VAL A 449 14.17 15.80 5.79
C VAL A 449 13.10 14.75 6.10
N LEU A 450 12.70 13.97 5.09
CA LEU A 450 11.69 12.93 5.25
C LEU A 450 12.11 11.84 6.25
N GLU A 451 13.40 11.53 6.33
CA GLU A 451 13.93 10.62 7.34
C GLU A 451 13.86 11.22 8.74
N SER A 452 14.30 12.47 8.90
CA SER A 452 14.20 13.19 10.17
C SER A 452 12.75 13.26 10.66
N LEU A 453 11.81 13.61 9.77
CA LEU A 453 10.38 13.64 10.10
C LEU A 453 9.85 12.27 10.58
N ARG A 454 10.25 11.17 9.92
CA ARG A 454 9.85 9.82 10.37
C ARG A 454 10.36 9.48 11.78
N PHE A 455 11.50 10.04 12.20
CA PHE A 455 12.01 9.86 13.56
C PHE A 455 11.39 10.82 14.57
N LEU A 456 11.11 12.08 14.19
CA LEU A 456 10.35 13.01 15.02
C LEU A 456 8.95 12.45 15.31
N HIS A 457 8.28 11.97 14.28
CA HIS A 457 6.93 11.42 14.32
C HIS A 457 6.89 9.90 14.49
N HIS A 458 7.99 9.28 14.96
CA HIS A 458 7.96 7.85 15.25
C HIS A 458 6.86 7.55 16.29
N PRO A 459 6.13 6.42 16.25
CA PRO A 459 5.05 6.15 17.21
C PRO A 459 5.45 6.16 18.69
N LEU A 460 6.74 6.02 19.01
CA LEU A 460 7.32 6.16 20.37
C LEU A 460 7.51 7.62 20.81
N ARG A 461 7.23 8.58 19.92
CA ARG A 461 7.35 10.03 20.09
C ARG A 461 6.11 10.78 19.60
N ALA A 462 5.03 10.05 19.28
CA ALA A 462 3.81 10.63 18.74
C ALA A 462 3.26 11.75 19.66
N GLU A 463 3.21 11.50 20.97
CA GLU A 463 2.73 12.49 21.95
C GLU A 463 3.54 13.79 21.93
N GLU A 464 4.87 13.70 21.88
CA GLU A 464 5.75 14.88 21.89
C GLU A 464 5.76 15.64 20.57
N SER A 465 5.46 14.94 19.45
CA SER A 465 5.49 15.49 18.09
C SER A 465 4.12 15.88 17.55
N GLU A 466 3.04 15.73 18.33
CA GLU A 466 1.70 16.14 17.92
C GLU A 466 1.63 17.64 17.62
N GLY A 467 2.39 18.45 18.38
CA GLY A 467 2.49 19.90 18.17
C GLY A 467 3.08 20.30 16.82
N TYR A 468 3.83 19.42 16.15
CA TYR A 468 4.41 19.70 14.83
C TYR A 468 3.41 19.50 13.68
N ILE A 469 2.25 18.86 13.92
CA ILE A 469 1.28 18.55 12.86
C ILE A 469 0.75 19.84 12.21
N LEU A 470 0.30 20.81 13.01
CA LEU A 470 -0.26 22.05 12.47
C LEU A 470 0.80 22.86 11.68
N PRO A 471 1.99 23.16 12.21
CA PRO A 471 3.04 23.83 11.43
C PRO A 471 3.42 23.07 10.15
N ALA A 472 3.45 21.74 10.19
CA ALA A 472 3.72 20.93 9.01
C ALA A 472 2.65 21.06 7.92
N LEU A 473 1.37 21.22 8.29
CA LEU A 473 0.29 21.48 7.35
C LEU A 473 0.37 22.90 6.77
N GLU A 474 0.74 23.88 7.60
CA GLU A 474 0.87 25.29 7.19
C GLU A 474 2.01 25.49 6.15
N LEU A 475 3.08 24.70 6.22
CA LEU A 475 4.19 24.75 5.25
C LEU A 475 3.84 24.16 3.88
N LEU A 476 2.77 23.38 3.74
CA LEU A 476 2.56 22.51 2.58
C LEU A 476 2.41 23.26 1.24
N GLU A 477 1.81 24.45 1.21
CA GLU A 477 1.70 25.25 -0.02
C GLU A 477 3.04 25.82 -0.49
N GLU A 478 3.92 26.15 0.44
CA GLU A 478 5.28 26.56 0.11
C GLU A 478 6.10 25.34 -0.34
N ILE A 479 6.03 24.22 0.40
CA ILE A 479 6.70 22.96 0.04
C ILE A 479 6.30 22.48 -1.36
N GLN A 480 5.04 22.66 -1.77
CA GLN A 480 4.60 22.34 -3.12
C GLN A 480 5.33 23.16 -4.19
N ARG A 481 5.61 24.43 -3.91
CA ARG A 481 6.22 25.36 -4.87
C ARG A 481 7.73 25.18 -4.98
N THR A 482 8.38 24.79 -3.89
CA THR A 482 9.84 24.74 -3.78
C THR A 482 10.41 23.33 -3.87
N GLY A 483 9.61 22.31 -3.55
CA GLY A 483 10.03 20.92 -3.53
C GLY A 483 9.82 20.14 -4.83
N ASP A 484 10.38 18.93 -4.85
CA ASP A 484 10.11 17.92 -5.87
C ASP A 484 8.63 17.51 -5.88
N ILE A 485 8.19 16.99 -7.02
CA ILE A 485 6.80 16.59 -7.27
C ILE A 485 6.25 15.58 -6.27
N PHE A 486 7.11 14.75 -5.66
CA PHE A 486 6.71 13.76 -4.65
C PHE A 486 6.81 14.27 -3.21
N PHE A 487 7.50 15.38 -2.98
CA PHE A 487 7.85 15.84 -1.64
C PHE A 487 6.64 16.24 -0.79
N PRO A 488 5.64 16.99 -1.28
CA PRO A 488 4.48 17.39 -0.48
C PRO A 488 3.71 16.20 0.12
N LYS A 489 3.49 15.15 -0.70
CA LYS A 489 2.79 13.94 -0.23
C LYS A 489 3.64 13.15 0.76
N ARG A 490 4.94 13.02 0.50
CA ARG A 490 5.85 12.31 1.41
C ARG A 490 6.07 13.04 2.72
N TRP A 491 6.06 14.37 2.71
CA TRP A 491 6.08 15.22 3.89
C TRP A 491 4.89 14.90 4.78
N LEU A 492 3.67 14.96 4.23
CA LEU A 492 2.44 14.60 4.95
C LEU A 492 2.45 13.16 5.47
N ASP A 493 2.91 12.20 4.67
CA ASP A 493 3.02 10.80 5.10
C ASP A 493 3.99 10.63 6.27
N ALA A 494 5.15 11.30 6.22
CA ALA A 494 6.14 11.25 7.30
C ALA A 494 5.64 11.93 8.57
N THR A 495 4.86 13.01 8.45
CA THR A 495 4.26 13.74 9.57
C THR A 495 3.13 12.98 10.24
N LEU A 496 2.25 12.34 9.48
CA LEU A 496 0.98 11.80 10.00
C LEU A 496 1.02 10.30 10.32
N ALA A 497 1.93 9.52 9.72
CA ALA A 497 1.86 8.05 9.78
C ALA A 497 2.10 7.44 11.17
N GLY A 498 2.80 8.14 12.07
CA GLY A 498 3.09 7.65 13.41
C GLY A 498 2.07 8.04 14.48
N HIS A 499 1.06 8.83 14.12
CA HIS A 499 -0.01 9.25 15.02
C HIS A 499 -1.25 8.35 14.90
N GLN A 500 -1.99 8.25 16.01
CA GLN A 500 -3.20 7.43 16.10
C GLN A 500 -4.27 8.03 17.04
N THR A 501 -4.07 9.24 17.53
CA THR A 501 -4.94 9.88 18.53
C THR A 501 -6.07 10.66 17.84
N GLY A 502 -7.21 10.78 18.54
CA GLY A 502 -8.30 11.65 18.10
C GLY A 502 -7.87 13.12 18.01
N SER A 503 -7.05 13.58 18.96
CA SER A 503 -6.51 14.95 18.97
C SER A 503 -5.66 15.27 17.75
N ALA A 504 -4.74 14.38 17.36
CA ALA A 504 -3.97 14.54 16.12
C ALA A 504 -4.86 14.58 14.88
N SER A 505 -5.90 13.73 14.82
CA SER A 505 -6.89 13.76 13.74
C SER A 505 -7.68 15.07 13.70
N GLU A 506 -8.06 15.61 14.87
CA GLU A 506 -8.79 16.87 14.97
C GLU A 506 -7.97 18.06 14.49
N VAL A 507 -6.64 18.06 14.69
CA VAL A 507 -5.76 19.10 14.14
C VAL A 507 -5.90 19.17 12.62
N VAL A 508 -5.88 18.02 11.94
CA VAL A 508 -6.05 17.96 10.48
C VAL A 508 -7.42 18.45 10.04
N THR A 509 -8.48 17.98 10.70
CA THR A 509 -9.87 18.39 10.39
C THR A 509 -10.03 19.90 10.56
N ARG A 510 -9.58 20.46 11.68
CA ARG A 510 -9.66 21.88 11.99
C ARG A 510 -8.88 22.72 11.00
N PHE A 511 -7.68 22.29 10.60
CA PHE A 511 -6.90 22.97 9.57
C PHE A 511 -7.68 23.09 8.25
N LEU A 512 -8.32 22.00 7.80
CA LEU A 512 -9.11 22.02 6.56
C LEU A 512 -10.38 22.85 6.67
N GLU A 513 -11.02 22.90 7.84
CA GLU A 513 -12.20 23.73 8.11
C GLU A 513 -11.87 25.23 8.13
N GLN A 514 -10.72 25.59 8.71
CA GLN A 514 -10.24 26.97 8.81
C GLN A 514 -9.67 27.50 7.48
N ASN A 515 -9.34 26.62 6.54
CA ASN A 515 -8.80 26.96 5.23
C ASN A 515 -9.74 26.51 4.09
N PRO A 516 -10.97 27.05 3.96
CA PRO A 516 -11.92 26.62 2.93
C PRO A 516 -11.45 26.93 1.49
N GLY A 517 -10.54 27.91 1.33
CA GLY A 517 -9.94 28.29 0.06
C GLY A 517 -8.68 27.51 -0.33
N TYR A 518 -8.30 26.50 0.47
CA TYR A 518 -7.08 25.72 0.24
C TYR A 518 -7.12 24.99 -1.11
N SER A 519 -5.96 24.84 -1.75
CA SER A 519 -5.83 24.14 -3.03
C SER A 519 -6.54 22.77 -2.99
N PRO A 520 -7.51 22.48 -3.89
CA PRO A 520 -8.21 21.20 -3.90
C PRO A 520 -7.28 19.99 -4.01
N ARG A 521 -6.17 20.14 -4.76
CA ARG A 521 -5.16 19.08 -4.91
C ARG A 521 -4.41 18.81 -3.61
N LEU A 522 -3.99 19.85 -2.90
CA LEU A 522 -3.30 19.70 -1.62
C LEU A 522 -4.25 19.19 -0.54
N LYS A 523 -5.49 19.68 -0.50
CA LYS A 523 -6.55 19.14 0.35
C LYS A 523 -6.72 17.63 0.14
N ALA A 524 -6.76 17.17 -1.12
CA ALA A 524 -6.80 15.75 -1.44
C ALA A 524 -5.58 15.00 -0.89
N LYS A 525 -4.35 15.53 -1.03
CA LYS A 525 -3.14 14.91 -0.46
C LYS A 525 -3.18 14.83 1.07
N ILE A 526 -3.67 15.87 1.76
CA ILE A 526 -3.87 15.86 3.22
C ILE A 526 -4.82 14.72 3.61
N LEU A 527 -6.00 14.65 2.97
CA LEU A 527 -6.98 13.61 3.25
C LEU A 527 -6.46 12.19 2.95
N GLN A 528 -5.64 12.04 1.91
CA GLN A 528 -4.98 10.76 1.59
C GLN A 528 -4.01 10.33 2.70
N SER A 529 -3.15 11.24 3.17
CA SER A 529 -2.15 10.94 4.22
C SER A 529 -2.78 10.76 5.60
N ALA A 530 -3.85 11.52 5.89
CA ALA A 530 -4.57 11.47 7.15
C ALA A 530 -5.49 10.23 7.28
N ASP A 531 -5.87 9.56 6.19
CA ASP A 531 -6.80 8.41 6.19
C ASP A 531 -6.48 7.38 7.27
N GLY A 532 -5.23 6.91 7.33
CA GLY A 532 -4.88 5.89 8.31
C GLY A 532 -4.73 6.44 9.74
N LEU A 533 -4.51 7.74 9.94
CA LEU A 533 -4.57 8.38 11.27
C LEU A 533 -6.02 8.41 11.76
N ILE A 534 -6.95 8.88 10.91
CA ILE A 534 -8.38 8.93 11.18
C ILE A 534 -8.95 7.53 11.47
N ARG A 535 -8.53 6.53 10.69
CA ARG A 535 -8.94 5.14 10.90
C ARG A 535 -8.35 4.58 12.19
N ALA A 536 -7.07 4.83 12.47
CA ALA A 536 -6.45 4.40 13.72
C ALA A 536 -7.17 5.01 14.92
N SER A 537 -7.44 6.32 14.93
CA SER A 537 -8.14 6.96 16.04
C SER A 537 -9.53 6.36 16.28
N ARG A 538 -10.28 6.05 15.21
CA ARG A 538 -11.58 5.38 15.31
C ARG A 538 -11.48 3.95 15.83
N ILE A 539 -10.59 3.14 15.26
CA ILE A 539 -10.41 1.71 15.62
C ILE A 539 -9.99 1.60 17.08
N LEU A 540 -9.03 2.42 17.52
CA LEU A 540 -8.49 2.36 18.87
C LEU A 540 -9.45 2.93 19.92
N GLN A 541 -10.36 3.85 19.57
CA GLN A 541 -11.43 4.30 20.47
C GLN A 541 -12.50 3.22 20.74
N SER A 542 -12.61 2.23 19.85
CA SER A 542 -13.59 1.14 19.96
C SER A 542 -13.07 -0.09 20.73
N GLN A 543 -11.79 -0.10 21.08
CA GLN A 543 -11.10 -1.15 21.85
C GLN A 543 -10.89 -0.69 23.29
#